data_AF-A0A8X6WUS1-F1
#
_entry.id   AF-A0A8X6WUS1-F1
#
_cell.length_a   1.000
_cell.length_b   1.000
_cell.length_c   1.000
_cell.angle_alpha   90.00
_cell.angle_beta   90.00
_cell.angle_gamma   90.00
#
_symmetry.space_group_name_H-M   'P 1'
#
loop_
_entity.id
_entity.type
_entity.pdbx_description
1 polymer ?
#
loop_
_entity_poly.entity_id
_entity_poly.type
_entity_poly.pdbx_seq_one_letter_code
_entity_poly.pdbx_strand_id
1 'polypeptide(L)'
;MVPFMNNKNIVVNFKKCHFFTVTNNIVVSNIDETLTCTDHEEADTKIIHHICNIDAQANFVIRCSDTDIAAIMLGNMRHLKMKDSHVWILTGIENRVRYIDITKVYEHLGHSFKPLFARISCNHWM
;
A
#
# COMPACT_ATOMS: atom_id res chain seq x y z
N MET A 1 6.51 7.11 27.76
CA MET A 1 6.28 7.31 26.31
C MET A 1 7.24 6.40 25.57
N VAL A 2 6.76 5.47 24.75
CA VAL A 2 7.63 4.65 23.90
C VAL A 2 8.20 5.57 22.81
N PRO A 3 9.47 6.01 22.90
CA PRO A 3 9.94 7.20 22.18
C PRO A 3 9.90 7.07 20.65
N PHE A 4 9.99 5.84 20.17
CA PHE A 4 10.18 5.53 18.75
C PHE A 4 8.86 5.31 17.98
N MET A 5 7.75 5.00 18.65
CA MET A 5 6.46 4.80 17.98
C MET A 5 5.49 5.97 18.12
N ASN A 6 5.56 6.75 19.20
CA ASN A 6 4.63 7.86 19.44
C ASN A 6 3.16 7.45 19.20
N ASN A 7 2.38 8.23 18.42
CA ASN A 7 1.01 7.93 18.00
C ASN A 7 0.92 7.21 16.63
N LYS A 8 2.01 6.57 16.18
CA LYS A 8 2.02 5.86 14.90
C LYS A 8 1.52 4.44 15.11
N ASN A 9 0.65 4.01 14.20
CA ASN A 9 0.33 2.61 14.02
C ASN A 9 1.39 2.01 13.08
N ILE A 10 2.04 0.93 13.51
CA ILE A 10 3.01 0.22 12.68
C ILE A 10 2.38 -1.08 12.22
N VAL A 11 2.45 -1.36 10.93
CA VAL A 11 1.96 -2.61 10.36
C VAL A 11 3.08 -3.33 9.65
N VAL A 12 3.24 -4.62 9.95
CA VAL A 12 4.29 -5.47 9.38
C VAL A 12 3.62 -6.68 8.74
N ASN A 13 3.83 -6.88 7.44
CA ASN A 13 3.21 -7.95 6.67
C ASN A 13 4.27 -8.91 6.13
N PHE A 14 4.17 -10.19 6.52
CA PHE A 14 4.99 -11.28 5.98
C PHE A 14 4.14 -12.54 5.77
N LYS A 15 3.83 -13.28 6.84
CA LYS A 15 2.86 -14.40 6.82
C LYS A 15 1.47 -13.95 7.23
N LYS A 16 1.42 -13.08 8.23
CA LYS A 16 0.25 -12.39 8.73
C LYS A 16 0.53 -10.91 8.80
N CYS A 17 -0.52 -10.11 8.83
CA CYS A 17 -0.44 -8.67 9.01
C CYS A 17 -0.46 -8.35 10.50
N HIS A 18 0.70 -8.02 11.07
CA HIS A 18 0.83 -7.66 12.48
C HIS A 18 0.67 -6.16 12.64
N PHE A 19 -0.24 -5.75 13.50
CA PHE A 19 -0.56 -4.36 13.82
C PHE A 19 -0.06 -4.03 15.22
N PHE A 20 0.81 -3.03 15.34
CA PHE A 20 1.43 -2.59 16.58
C PHE A 20 0.92 -1.21 16.99
N THR A 21 0.47 -1.11 18.24
CA THR A 21 0.00 0.13 18.87
C THR A 21 0.63 0.32 20.25
N VAL A 22 0.58 1.55 20.77
CA VAL A 22 1.01 1.86 22.13
C VAL A 22 -0.22 2.12 23.00
N THR A 23 -0.46 1.25 23.96
CA THR A 23 -1.53 1.39 24.96
C THR A 23 -0.88 1.42 26.34
N ASN A 24 -1.13 2.47 27.13
CA ASN A 24 -0.56 2.62 28.48
C ASN A 24 0.97 2.47 28.52
N ASN A 25 1.68 3.04 27.55
CA ASN A 25 3.15 2.91 27.36
C ASN A 25 3.64 1.47 27.08
N ILE A 26 2.75 0.53 26.77
CA ILE A 26 3.09 -0.84 26.39
C ILE A 26 2.80 -1.02 24.91
N VAL A 27 3.72 -1.69 24.20
CA VAL A 27 3.52 -2.07 22.80
C VAL A 27 2.60 -3.28 22.75
N VAL A 28 1.45 -3.14 22.13
CA VAL A 28 0.49 -4.21 21.92
C VAL A 28 0.51 -4.61 20.44
N SER A 29 0.66 -5.90 20.18
CA SER A 29 0.55 -6.48 18.84
C SER A 29 -0.79 -7.19 18.69
N ASN A 30 -1.48 -6.91 17.60
CA ASN A 30 -2.65 -7.66 17.13
C ASN A 30 -2.40 -8.17 15.72
N ILE A 31 -3.22 -9.12 15.26
CA ILE A 31 -3.22 -9.57 13.86
C ILE A 31 -4.44 -8.96 13.19
N ASP A 32 -4.22 -8.31 12.05
CA ASP A 32 -5.28 -7.87 11.17
C ASP A 32 -5.49 -8.91 10.06
N GLU A 33 -6.51 -9.75 10.21
CA GLU A 33 -6.82 -10.78 9.22
C GLU A 33 -7.36 -10.18 7.91
N THR A 34 -7.88 -8.93 7.91
CA THR A 34 -8.37 -8.27 6.68
C THR A 34 -7.26 -7.75 5.79
N LEU A 35 -6.09 -7.48 6.38
CA LEU A 35 -4.89 -7.02 5.69
C LEU A 35 -3.86 -8.15 5.52
N THR A 36 -4.20 -9.37 5.95
CA THR A 36 -3.38 -10.56 5.78
C THR A 36 -3.61 -11.16 4.39
N CYS A 37 -2.51 -11.36 3.65
CA CYS A 37 -2.54 -12.01 2.34
C CYS A 37 -1.49 -13.12 2.30
N THR A 38 -1.96 -14.36 2.32
CA THR A 38 -1.12 -15.57 2.26
C THR A 38 -0.68 -15.92 0.85
N ASP A 39 -1.43 -15.48 -0.15
CA ASP A 39 -1.25 -15.90 -1.55
C ASP A 39 -0.18 -15.09 -2.28
N HIS A 40 0.13 -13.89 -1.79
CA HIS A 40 1.20 -13.06 -2.33
C HIS A 40 2.51 -13.40 -1.61
N GLU A 41 3.55 -13.73 -2.37
CA GLU A 41 4.89 -13.97 -1.85
C GLU A 41 5.70 -12.66 -1.75
N GLU A 42 5.67 -11.84 -2.80
CA GLU A 42 6.53 -10.66 -2.95
C GLU A 42 6.00 -9.42 -2.20
N ALA A 43 6.92 -8.56 -1.74
CA ALA A 43 6.60 -7.43 -0.86
C ALA A 43 5.78 -6.34 -1.56
N ASP A 44 6.09 -6.06 -2.82
CA ASP A 44 5.40 -5.10 -3.69
C ASP A 44 3.91 -5.46 -3.85
N THR A 45 3.60 -6.72 -4.16
CA THR A 45 2.22 -7.22 -4.31
C THR A 45 1.47 -7.20 -2.98
N LYS A 46 2.14 -7.44 -1.85
CA LYS A 46 1.55 -7.25 -0.51
C LYS A 46 1.26 -5.78 -0.18
N ILE A 47 2.15 -4.86 -0.57
CA ILE A 47 1.93 -3.40 -0.40
C ILE A 47 0.67 -2.98 -1.17
N ILE A 48 0.53 -3.41 -2.42
CA ILE A 48 -0.63 -3.04 -3.24
C ILE A 48 -1.92 -3.65 -2.67
N HIS A 49 -1.88 -4.93 -2.25
CA HIS A 49 -3.01 -5.56 -1.57
C HIS A 49 -3.46 -4.77 -0.34
N HIS A 50 -2.50 -4.32 0.47
CA HIS A 50 -2.77 -3.54 1.68
C HIS A 50 -3.46 -2.21 1.35
N ILE A 51 -2.93 -1.46 0.38
CA ILE A 51 -3.49 -0.18 -0.05
C ILE A 51 -4.92 -0.35 -0.59
N CYS A 52 -5.18 -1.38 -1.39
CA CYS A 52 -6.50 -1.66 -1.94
C CYS A 52 -7.53 -2.06 -0.86
N ASN A 53 -7.08 -2.63 0.26
CA ASN A 53 -7.97 -3.12 1.32
C ASN A 53 -8.23 -2.12 2.45
N ILE A 54 -7.51 -1.01 2.53
CA ILE A 54 -7.79 0.06 3.50
C ILE A 54 -9.15 0.70 3.19
N ASP A 55 -10.04 0.62 4.18
CA ASP A 55 -11.41 1.13 4.12
C ASP A 55 -11.52 2.53 4.76
N ALA A 56 -10.59 3.41 4.38
CA ALA A 56 -10.54 4.79 4.82
C ALA A 56 -9.92 5.67 3.74
N GLN A 57 -10.46 6.88 3.57
CA GLN A 57 -9.87 7.86 2.66
C GLN A 57 -8.48 8.21 3.19
N ALA A 58 -7.47 8.08 2.33
CA ALA A 58 -6.09 8.25 2.75
C ALA A 58 -5.17 8.72 1.63
N ASN A 59 -4.01 9.14 2.09
CA ASN A 59 -2.91 9.71 1.34
C ASN A 59 -1.76 8.71 1.42
N PHE A 60 -1.71 7.79 0.46
CA PHE A 60 -0.77 6.67 0.45
C PHE A 60 0.57 7.08 -0.13
N VAL A 61 1.65 6.87 0.61
CA VAL A 61 3.02 7.06 0.11
C VAL A 61 3.73 5.71 0.11
N ILE A 62 3.95 5.17 -1.08
CA ILE A 62 4.74 3.97 -1.29
C ILE A 62 6.21 4.38 -1.39
N ARG A 63 7.06 3.82 -0.53
CA ARG A 63 8.51 3.99 -0.61
C ARG A 63 9.14 2.65 -0.95
N CYS A 64 9.71 2.55 -2.15
CA CYS A 64 10.37 1.35 -2.64
C CYS A 64 11.55 1.73 -3.54
N SER A 65 12.57 0.87 -3.63
CA SER A 65 13.62 0.98 -4.65
C SER A 65 13.13 0.51 -6.02
N ASP A 66 12.23 -0.47 -6.02
CA ASP A 66 11.81 -1.20 -7.21
C ASP A 66 10.76 -0.38 -7.96
N THR A 67 10.94 -0.25 -9.28
CA THR A 67 10.13 0.65 -10.10
C THR A 67 8.89 -0.01 -10.69
N ASP A 68 8.87 -1.34 -10.76
CA ASP A 68 7.73 -2.15 -11.22
C ASP A 68 6.49 -1.99 -10.33
N ILE A 69 6.67 -1.68 -9.03
CA ILE A 69 5.56 -1.35 -8.13
C ILE A 69 4.67 -0.20 -8.64
N ALA A 70 5.22 0.72 -9.43
CA ALA A 70 4.43 1.77 -10.09
C ALA A 70 3.47 1.19 -11.13
N ALA A 71 3.96 0.27 -11.98
CA ALA A 71 3.13 -0.40 -12.97
C ALA A 71 2.09 -1.31 -12.30
N ILE A 72 2.49 -2.01 -11.23
CA ILE A 72 1.59 -2.86 -10.45
C ILE A 72 0.49 -2.02 -9.79
N MET A 73 0.83 -0.90 -9.15
CA MET A 73 -0.15 0.01 -8.56
C MET A 73 -1.10 0.57 -9.63
N LEU A 74 -0.58 1.05 -10.77
CA LEU A 74 -1.41 1.51 -11.89
C LEU A 74 -2.40 0.42 -12.37
N GLY A 75 -1.94 -0.83 -12.46
CA GLY A 75 -2.77 -2.03 -12.72
C GLY A 75 -3.92 -2.22 -11.74
N ASN A 76 -3.75 -1.74 -10.51
CA ASN A 76 -4.64 -2.00 -9.39
C ASN A 76 -5.40 -0.76 -8.88
N MET A 77 -5.16 0.43 -9.42
CA MET A 77 -5.81 1.68 -8.98
C MET A 77 -7.35 1.60 -8.89
N ARG A 78 -7.99 0.86 -9.81
CA ARG A 78 -9.45 0.67 -9.80
C ARG A 78 -9.97 -0.08 -8.56
N HIS A 79 -9.11 -0.84 -7.90
CA HIS A 79 -9.44 -1.67 -6.74
C HIS A 79 -9.35 -0.90 -5.40
N LEU A 80 -8.94 0.36 -5.41
CA LEU A 80 -9.07 1.22 -4.24
C LEU A 80 -10.55 1.29 -3.81
N LYS A 81 -10.80 0.94 -2.54
CA LYS A 81 -12.13 1.05 -1.91
C LYS A 81 -12.63 2.49 -1.89
N MET A 82 -11.77 3.41 -1.50
CA MET A 82 -12.06 4.84 -1.41
C MET A 82 -11.56 5.57 -2.66
N LYS A 83 -12.48 6.12 -3.46
CA LYS A 83 -12.15 6.77 -4.74
C LYS A 83 -11.44 8.11 -4.61
N ASP A 84 -11.61 8.79 -3.48
CA ASP A 84 -10.95 10.07 -3.18
C ASP A 84 -9.56 9.90 -2.52
N SER A 85 -9.06 8.66 -2.43
CA SER A 85 -7.72 8.38 -1.93
C SER A 85 -6.65 8.69 -2.98
N HIS A 86 -5.51 9.19 -2.53
CA HIS A 86 -4.38 9.54 -3.39
C HIS A 86 -3.22 8.58 -3.15
N VAL A 87 -2.53 8.18 -4.22
CA VAL A 87 -1.36 7.30 -4.15
C VAL A 87 -0.16 8.01 -4.77
N TRP A 88 0.90 8.11 -3.99
CA TRP A 88 2.21 8.59 -4.44
C TRP A 88 3.27 7.51 -4.30
N ILE A 89 4.25 7.55 -5.18
CA ILE A 89 5.50 6.82 -5.04
C ILE A 89 6.61 7.80 -4.69
N LEU A 90 7.30 7.51 -3.60
CA LEU A 90 8.51 8.19 -3.18
C LEU A 90 9.72 7.46 -3.77
N THR A 91 10.42 8.11 -4.70
CA THR A 91 11.61 7.55 -5.36
C THR A 91 12.79 8.52 -5.29
N GLY A 92 13.99 8.06 -5.61
CA GLY A 92 15.23 8.82 -5.56
C GLY A 92 16.06 8.56 -4.31
N ILE A 93 17.27 9.12 -4.29
CA ILE A 93 18.29 8.87 -3.28
C ILE A 93 18.63 10.20 -2.60
N GLU A 94 18.80 10.17 -1.28
CA GLU A 94 19.21 11.31 -0.44
C GLU A 94 18.41 12.60 -0.73
N ASN A 95 19.09 13.66 -1.19
CA ASN A 95 18.51 14.97 -1.42
C ASN A 95 17.80 15.09 -2.78
N ARG A 96 17.72 13.99 -3.55
CA ARG A 96 17.07 13.93 -4.88
C ARG A 96 15.80 13.09 -4.87
N VAL A 97 15.13 13.05 -3.72
CA VAL A 97 13.87 12.34 -3.55
C VAL A 97 12.73 13.11 -4.22
N ARG A 98 11.84 12.39 -4.89
CA ARG A 98 10.69 12.93 -5.63
C ARG A 98 9.44 12.14 -5.28
N TYR A 99 8.32 12.86 -5.13
CA TYR A 99 6.99 12.26 -5.06
C TYR A 99 6.42 12.23 -6.47
N ILE A 100 6.05 11.04 -6.92
CA ILE A 100 5.36 10.82 -8.19
C ILE A 100 3.90 10.53 -7.86
N ASP A 101 2.99 11.34 -8.41
CA ASP A 101 1.54 11.21 -8.22
C ASP A 101 0.97 10.15 -9.17
N ILE A 102 0.77 8.94 -8.63
CA ILE A 102 0.28 7.79 -9.39
C ILE A 102 -1.20 7.93 -9.69
N THR A 103 -1.96 8.60 -8.82
CA THR A 103 -3.37 8.93 -9.07
C THR A 103 -3.50 9.76 -10.34
N LYS A 104 -2.73 10.84 -10.48
CA LYS A 104 -2.76 11.68 -11.69
C LYS A 104 -2.29 10.95 -12.94
N VAL A 105 -1.28 10.10 -12.83
CA VAL A 105 -0.84 9.27 -13.96
C VAL A 105 -1.97 8.34 -14.40
N TYR A 106 -2.65 7.69 -13.47
CA TYR A 106 -3.80 6.83 -13.75
C TYR A 106 -4.95 7.60 -14.42
N GLU A 107 -5.32 8.77 -13.89
CA GLU A 107 -6.34 9.64 -14.46
C GLU A 107 -6.01 10.07 -15.89
N HIS A 108 -4.74 10.43 -16.14
CA HIS A 108 -4.28 10.84 -17.47
C HIS A 108 -4.29 9.69 -18.47
N LEU A 109 -3.92 8.47 -18.05
CA LEU A 109 -3.95 7.29 -18.90
C LEU A 109 -5.38 6.79 -19.17
N GLY A 110 -6.32 7.06 -18.26
CA GLY A 110 -7.75 6.80 -18.42
C GLY A 110 -8.09 5.36 -18.80
N HIS A 111 -9.15 5.18 -19.60
CA HIS A 111 -9.62 3.87 -20.08
C HIS A 111 -8.68 3.16 -21.06
N SER A 112 -7.66 3.86 -21.57
CA SER A 112 -6.66 3.31 -22.48
C SER A 112 -5.68 2.39 -21.77
N PHE A 113 -5.60 2.48 -20.44
CA PHE A 113 -4.79 1.59 -19.62
C PHE A 113 -5.44 0.22 -19.53
N LYS A 114 -5.11 -0.64 -20.50
CA LYS A 114 -5.33 -2.08 -20.42
C LYS A 114 -4.12 -2.68 -19.71
N PRO A 115 -4.23 -3.19 -18.47
CA PRO A 115 -3.09 -3.81 -17.80
C PRO A 115 -2.62 -4.99 -18.65
N LEU A 116 -1.45 -4.85 -19.28
CA LEU A 116 -0.89 -5.86 -20.18
C LEU A 116 -0.31 -7.05 -19.40
N PHE A 117 0.01 -6.85 -18.12
CA PHE A 117 0.51 -7.84 -17.19
C PHE A 117 0.00 -7.50 -15.78
N ALA A 118 -0.10 -8.51 -14.92
CA ALA A 118 -0.63 -8.46 -13.55
C ALA A 118 -2.16 -8.41 -13.43
N ARG A 119 -2.79 -9.56 -13.68
CA ARG A 119 -4.00 -9.96 -12.94
C ARG A 119 -3.59 -10.28 -11.49
N ILE A 120 -3.05 -9.30 -10.76
CA ILE A 120 -3.02 -9.36 -9.30
C ILE A 120 -4.46 -9.07 -8.90
N SER A 121 -5.27 -10.12 -8.88
CA SER A 121 -6.70 -9.97 -8.70
C SER A 121 -6.95 -9.57 -7.24
N CYS A 122 -7.11 -8.28 -6.97
CA CYS A 122 -7.72 -7.83 -5.72
C CYS A 122 -9.18 -8.33 -5.57
N ASN A 123 -9.78 -8.87 -6.65
CA ASN A 123 -11.19 -9.23 -6.76
C ASN A 123 -11.45 -10.70 -7.19
N HIS A 124 -10.46 -11.59 -7.12
CA HIS A 124 -10.75 -13.02 -6.97
C HIS A 124 -10.56 -13.31 -5.50
N TRP A 125 -11.29 -14.25 -4.92
CA TRP A 125 -11.32 -14.57 -3.49
C TRP A 125 -12.33 -13.79 -2.63
N MET A 126 -13.49 -13.43 -3.21
CA MET A 126 -14.76 -13.51 -2.47
C MET A 126 -15.53 -14.75 -2.94
#